data_AF-A0AAX0PXS7-F1
#
_entry.id   AF-A0AAX0PXS7-F1
#
_cell.length_a   1.000
_cell.length_b   1.000
_cell.length_c   1.000
_cell.angle_alpha   90.00
_cell.angle_beta   90.00
_cell.angle_gamma   90.00
#
_symmetry.space_group_name_H-M   'P 1'
#
loop_
_entity.id
_entity.type
_entity.pdbx_description
1 polymer ?
#
loop_
_entity_poly.entity_id
_entity_poly.type
_entity_poly.pdbx_seq_one_letter_code
_entity_poly.pdbx_strand_id
1 'polypeptide(L)'
;MQEIKEKYFEEERALYGLSNTIVKNVTFGEGESPLKETKNLEIKATIFKYKYPLWYSNNISITDTTFETMPRNGIWYTNNISIKNSNLKASKLFRRCKNITLDHVFFSDAEETMWTCEDITIKNTEINGDYFGKDSSNIYMENVRVMGNYVFDGAKNIVCKNCSFVSKDAF
;
A
#
# COMPACT_ATOMS: atom_id res chain seq x y z
N MET A 1 -18.82 10.37 -11.71
CA MET A 1 -18.04 9.21 -11.24
C MET A 1 -19.05 8.16 -10.81
N GLN A 2 -18.90 6.91 -11.23
CA GLN A 2 -19.80 5.83 -10.79
C GLN A 2 -19.54 5.51 -9.30
N GLU A 3 -20.52 4.96 -8.59
CA GLU A 3 -20.34 4.51 -7.20
C GLU A 3 -20.73 3.03 -7.06
N ILE A 4 -19.86 2.24 -6.42
CA ILE A 4 -20.12 0.87 -5.96
C ILE A 4 -20.04 0.92 -4.43
N LYS A 5 -21.13 0.55 -3.75
CA LYS A 5 -21.18 0.60 -2.29
C LYS A 5 -21.90 -0.57 -1.64
N GLU A 6 -21.50 -0.87 -0.41
CA GLU A 6 -22.18 -1.85 0.46
C GLU A 6 -22.26 -3.23 -0.19
N LYS A 7 -21.15 -3.62 -0.82
CA LYS A 7 -21.02 -4.91 -1.50
C LYS A 7 -20.00 -5.81 -0.81
N TYR A 8 -20.20 -7.09 -1.03
CA TYR A 8 -19.29 -8.15 -0.62
C TYR A 8 -18.98 -8.97 -1.88
N PHE A 9 -17.70 -9.12 -2.20
CA PHE A 9 -17.22 -9.86 -3.39
C PHE A 9 -16.31 -10.99 -2.95
N GLU A 10 -16.44 -12.17 -3.56
CA GLU A 10 -15.57 -13.33 -3.33
C GLU A 10 -15.04 -13.93 -4.62
N GLU A 11 -15.47 -13.46 -5.79
CA GLU A 11 -14.94 -13.94 -7.05
C GLU A 11 -13.52 -13.41 -7.34
N GLU A 12 -12.74 -14.19 -8.10
CA GLU A 12 -11.47 -13.74 -8.66
C GLU A 12 -11.70 -12.57 -9.61
N ARG A 13 -10.92 -11.49 -9.45
CA ARG A 13 -11.00 -10.29 -10.29
C ARG A 13 -12.40 -9.65 -10.37
N ALA A 14 -13.13 -9.63 -9.26
CA ALA A 14 -14.49 -9.09 -9.15
C ALA A 14 -14.75 -7.78 -9.90
N LEU A 15 -13.81 -6.82 -9.85
CA LEU A 15 -13.94 -5.51 -10.48
C LEU A 15 -12.77 -5.23 -11.45
N TYR A 16 -12.42 -6.23 -12.24
CA TYR A 16 -11.41 -6.11 -13.30
C TYR A 16 -11.66 -4.93 -14.22
N GLY A 17 -10.62 -4.16 -14.54
CA GLY A 17 -10.70 -3.07 -15.52
C GLY A 17 -11.51 -1.85 -15.05
N LEU A 18 -11.97 -1.84 -13.79
CA LEU A 18 -12.82 -0.77 -13.26
C LEU A 18 -12.13 0.59 -13.43
N SER A 19 -12.90 1.57 -13.88
CA SER A 19 -12.41 2.91 -14.18
C SER A 19 -13.36 3.99 -13.72
N ASN A 20 -12.84 5.10 -13.18
CA ASN A 20 -13.61 6.31 -12.82
C ASN A 20 -14.75 6.03 -11.82
N THR A 21 -14.44 5.33 -10.74
CA THR A 21 -15.42 4.80 -9.79
C THR A 21 -15.01 5.04 -8.34
N ILE A 22 -16.01 5.35 -7.52
CA ILE A 22 -15.91 5.35 -6.06
C ILE A 22 -16.32 3.95 -5.56
N VAL A 23 -15.45 3.29 -4.82
CA VAL A 23 -15.69 2.00 -4.15
C VAL A 23 -15.77 2.28 -2.65
N LYS A 24 -16.96 2.19 -2.05
CA LYS A 24 -17.19 2.64 -0.68
C LYS A 24 -17.90 1.60 0.17
N ASN A 25 -17.45 1.35 1.39
CA ASN A 25 -18.08 0.36 2.29
C ASN A 25 -18.15 -1.03 1.62
N VAL A 26 -17.09 -1.43 0.91
CA VAL A 26 -17.02 -2.72 0.22
C VAL A 26 -16.09 -3.66 0.99
N THR A 27 -16.40 -4.95 0.97
CA THR A 27 -15.47 -5.98 1.43
C THR A 27 -15.14 -6.91 0.27
N PHE A 28 -13.85 -7.06 -0.01
CA PHE A 28 -13.34 -8.12 -0.88
C PHE A 28 -12.90 -9.28 0.01
N GLY A 29 -13.69 -10.35 -0.01
CA GLY A 29 -13.48 -11.62 0.67
C GLY A 29 -12.48 -12.50 -0.05
N GLU A 30 -12.71 -13.82 -0.07
CA GLU A 30 -11.80 -14.82 -0.63
C GLU A 30 -11.78 -14.85 -2.17
N GLY A 31 -11.21 -13.80 -2.77
CA GLY A 31 -11.02 -13.70 -4.22
C GLY A 31 -9.70 -12.98 -4.54
N GLU A 32 -8.88 -13.54 -5.44
CA GLU A 32 -7.59 -12.92 -5.80
C GLU A 32 -7.78 -11.76 -6.77
N SER A 33 -6.92 -10.74 -6.65
CA SER A 33 -6.80 -9.65 -7.64
C SER A 33 -8.08 -8.86 -7.92
N PRO A 34 -8.88 -8.46 -6.90
CA PRO A 34 -10.20 -7.87 -7.13
C PRO A 34 -10.16 -6.58 -7.96
N LEU A 35 -9.12 -5.74 -7.78
CA LEU A 35 -8.91 -4.50 -8.53
C LEU A 35 -7.65 -4.61 -9.40
N LYS A 36 -7.75 -5.42 -10.45
CA LYS A 36 -6.69 -5.58 -11.45
C LYS A 36 -6.98 -4.76 -12.72
N GLU A 37 -5.95 -4.16 -13.32
CA GLU A 37 -6.05 -3.28 -14.51
C GLU A 37 -6.96 -2.06 -14.29
N THR A 38 -6.96 -1.46 -13.10
CA THR A 38 -7.92 -0.39 -12.74
C THR A 38 -7.34 1.02 -12.88
N LYS A 39 -8.21 2.03 -13.04
CA LYS A 39 -7.76 3.43 -13.07
C LYS A 39 -8.75 4.43 -12.48
N ASN A 40 -8.23 5.52 -11.93
CA ASN A 40 -9.04 6.63 -11.43
C ASN A 40 -10.09 6.14 -10.41
N LEU A 41 -9.62 5.45 -9.37
CA LEU A 41 -10.48 4.91 -8.33
C LEU A 41 -10.35 5.70 -7.03
N GLU A 42 -11.48 5.90 -6.36
CA GLU A 42 -11.54 6.37 -4.99
C GLU A 42 -12.10 5.26 -4.10
N ILE A 43 -11.26 4.69 -3.24
CA ILE A 43 -11.59 3.55 -2.37
C ILE A 43 -11.73 4.08 -0.94
N LYS A 44 -12.88 3.84 -0.32
CA LYS A 44 -13.23 4.35 1.01
C LYS A 44 -13.79 3.26 1.89
N ALA A 45 -13.43 3.25 3.17
CA ALA A 45 -14.06 2.37 4.17
C ALA A 45 -14.15 0.92 3.69
N THR A 46 -13.09 0.43 3.05
CA THR A 46 -13.08 -0.87 2.37
C THR A 46 -12.20 -1.85 3.15
N ILE A 47 -12.52 -3.14 3.04
CA ILE A 47 -11.74 -4.21 3.65
C ILE A 47 -11.27 -5.16 2.56
N PHE A 48 -9.96 -5.33 2.44
CA PHE A 48 -9.36 -6.36 1.60
C PHE A 48 -8.90 -7.51 2.48
N LYS A 49 -9.54 -8.66 2.32
CA LYS A 49 -9.23 -9.87 3.11
C LYS A 49 -8.24 -10.80 2.42
N TYR A 50 -8.02 -10.63 1.11
CA TYR A 50 -7.31 -11.62 0.31
C TYR A 50 -6.31 -11.01 -0.68
N LYS A 51 -5.63 -11.89 -1.43
CA LYS A 51 -4.38 -11.60 -2.14
C LYS A 51 -4.53 -10.61 -3.28
N TYR A 52 -3.45 -9.87 -3.49
CA TYR A 52 -3.26 -8.89 -4.56
C TYR A 52 -4.40 -7.86 -4.69
N PRO A 53 -4.78 -7.13 -3.63
CA PRO A 53 -5.86 -6.14 -3.69
C PRO A 53 -5.81 -5.19 -4.89
N LEU A 54 -4.61 -4.73 -5.27
CA LEU A 54 -4.36 -3.84 -6.39
C LEU A 54 -3.21 -4.35 -7.25
N TRP A 55 -3.46 -4.48 -8.56
CA TRP A 55 -2.46 -4.95 -9.53
C TRP A 55 -2.62 -4.20 -10.84
N TYR A 56 -1.53 -3.61 -11.36
CA TYR A 56 -1.54 -2.85 -12.63
C TYR A 56 -2.59 -1.74 -12.60
N SER A 57 -2.53 -0.90 -11.57
CA SER A 57 -3.52 0.15 -11.38
C SER A 57 -2.90 1.55 -11.47
N ASN A 58 -3.70 2.56 -11.78
CA ASN A 58 -3.19 3.93 -11.92
C ASN A 58 -4.16 4.96 -11.37
N ASN A 59 -3.63 5.96 -10.65
CA ASN A 59 -4.42 7.04 -10.05
C ASN A 59 -5.48 6.50 -9.08
N ILE A 60 -5.01 6.07 -7.91
CA ILE A 60 -5.81 5.40 -6.88
C ILE A 60 -5.73 6.21 -5.58
N SER A 61 -6.88 6.58 -5.02
CA SER A 61 -6.97 7.17 -3.69
C SER A 61 -7.66 6.20 -2.74
N ILE A 62 -7.05 5.94 -1.57
CA ILE A 62 -7.55 5.01 -0.57
C ILE A 62 -7.66 5.73 0.77
N THR A 63 -8.80 5.61 1.44
CA THR A 63 -9.06 6.21 2.76
C THR A 63 -9.81 5.24 3.67
N ASP A 64 -9.52 5.30 4.97
CA ASP A 64 -10.22 4.55 6.01
C ASP A 64 -10.34 3.05 5.73
N THR A 65 -9.28 2.45 5.17
CA THR A 65 -9.32 1.08 4.60
C THR A 65 -8.40 0.14 5.38
N THR A 66 -8.79 -1.13 5.45
CA THR A 66 -7.98 -2.17 6.08
C THR A 66 -7.58 -3.24 5.07
N PHE A 67 -6.30 -3.57 5.06
CA PHE A 67 -5.76 -4.75 4.38
C PHE A 67 -5.46 -5.77 5.47
N GLU A 68 -6.23 -6.86 5.52
CA GLU A 68 -6.09 -7.87 6.58
C GLU A 68 -4.88 -8.79 6.35
N THR A 69 -4.56 -9.57 7.39
CA THR A 69 -3.42 -10.48 7.42
C THR A 69 -3.66 -11.72 6.58
N MET A 70 -2.91 -11.85 5.50
CA MET A 70 -2.78 -13.05 4.67
C MET A 70 -1.36 -13.08 4.07
N PRO A 71 -0.81 -14.27 3.73
CA PRO A 71 0.62 -14.43 3.41
C PRO A 71 1.11 -13.64 2.16
N ARG A 72 0.22 -12.98 1.40
CA ARG A 72 0.55 -12.25 0.15
C ARG A 72 -0.46 -11.15 -0.25
N ASN A 73 -0.62 -10.05 0.52
CA ASN A 73 -1.43 -8.93 0.02
C ASN A 73 -0.56 -7.86 -0.64
N GLY A 74 -0.54 -7.90 -1.98
CA GLY A 74 0.25 -7.03 -2.85
C GLY A 74 -0.51 -5.83 -3.39
N ILE A 75 0.17 -4.67 -3.39
CA ILE A 75 -0.12 -3.53 -4.27
C ILE A 75 1.01 -3.49 -5.29
N TRP A 76 0.81 -4.03 -6.49
CA TRP A 76 1.91 -4.26 -7.42
C TRP A 76 1.72 -3.50 -8.74
N TYR A 77 2.81 -3.01 -9.32
CA TYR A 77 2.82 -2.31 -10.61
C TYR A 77 1.79 -1.17 -10.67
N THR A 78 1.62 -0.47 -9.55
CA THR A 78 0.59 0.55 -9.38
C THR A 78 1.23 1.92 -9.27
N ASN A 79 0.75 2.87 -10.08
CA ASN A 79 1.30 4.22 -10.17
C ASN A 79 0.30 5.27 -9.65
N ASN A 80 0.81 6.36 -9.09
CA ASN A 80 0.00 7.48 -8.58
C ASN A 80 -1.02 6.98 -7.55
N ILE A 81 -0.54 6.50 -6.42
CA ILE A 81 -1.38 5.95 -5.34
C ILE A 81 -1.24 6.79 -4.08
N SER A 82 -2.37 7.16 -3.48
CA SER A 82 -2.42 7.77 -2.16
C SER A 82 -3.24 6.94 -1.19
N ILE A 83 -2.72 6.69 0.01
CA ILE A 83 -3.41 5.97 1.09
C ILE A 83 -3.39 6.83 2.36
N LYS A 84 -4.56 7.00 2.98
CA LYS A 84 -4.71 7.73 4.24
C LYS A 84 -5.53 6.98 5.28
N ASN A 85 -5.25 7.23 6.57
CA ASN A 85 -6.04 6.74 7.71
C ASN A 85 -6.32 5.22 7.64
N SER A 86 -5.31 4.42 7.30
CA SER A 86 -5.51 3.02 6.90
C SER A 86 -4.58 2.07 7.63
N ASN A 87 -5.04 0.84 7.84
CA ASN A 87 -4.29 -0.22 8.49
C ASN A 87 -3.89 -1.29 7.47
N LEU A 88 -2.59 -1.52 7.33
CA LEU A 88 -2.03 -2.42 6.35
C LEU A 88 -1.33 -3.58 7.05
N LYS A 89 -2.04 -4.69 7.24
CA LYS A 89 -1.60 -5.83 8.06
C LYS A 89 -1.00 -6.97 7.24
N ALA A 90 -0.22 -6.67 6.22
CA ALA A 90 0.25 -7.68 5.28
C ALA A 90 1.73 -7.54 4.91
N SER A 91 2.47 -8.64 5.07
CA SER A 91 3.92 -8.70 4.90
C SER A 91 4.47 -8.14 3.59
N LYS A 92 3.72 -8.20 2.47
CA LYS A 92 4.26 -7.91 1.12
C LYS A 92 3.48 -6.84 0.35
N LEU A 93 3.61 -5.58 0.75
CA LEU A 93 2.92 -4.47 0.09
C LEU A 93 3.87 -3.65 -0.81
N PHE A 94 3.34 -3.06 -1.89
CA PHE A 94 4.12 -2.20 -2.80
C PHE A 94 5.33 -2.88 -3.46
N ARG A 95 5.13 -3.33 -4.69
CA ARG A 95 6.20 -3.86 -5.55
C ARG A 95 6.18 -3.12 -6.88
N ARG A 96 7.31 -2.51 -7.24
CA ARG A 96 7.47 -1.79 -8.52
C ARG A 96 6.37 -0.75 -8.74
N CYS A 97 6.13 0.06 -7.72
CA CYS A 97 5.16 1.15 -7.72
C CYS A 97 5.87 2.49 -7.89
N LYS A 98 5.18 3.49 -8.45
CA LYS A 98 5.71 4.84 -8.63
C LYS A 98 4.73 5.91 -8.14
N ASN A 99 5.24 7.01 -7.59
CA ASN A 99 4.45 8.13 -7.08
C ASN A 99 3.45 7.68 -6.00
N ILE A 100 3.99 7.36 -4.83
CA ILE A 100 3.27 6.81 -3.69
C ILE A 100 3.19 7.87 -2.60
N THR A 101 1.99 8.11 -2.06
CA THR A 101 1.77 9.01 -0.93
C THR A 101 1.04 8.30 0.21
N LEU A 102 1.66 8.22 1.37
CA LEU A 102 1.08 7.63 2.59
C LEU A 102 0.97 8.67 3.69
N ASP A 103 -0.16 8.73 4.38
CA ASP A 103 -0.40 9.69 5.48
C ASP A 103 -1.30 9.08 6.55
N HIS A 104 -0.85 9.02 7.81
CA HIS A 104 -1.59 8.34 8.89
C HIS A 104 -1.88 6.87 8.55
N VAL A 105 -0.84 6.12 8.20
CA VAL A 105 -0.92 4.69 7.90
C VAL A 105 -0.20 3.90 8.97
N PHE A 106 -0.72 2.70 9.28
CA PHE A 106 -0.04 1.76 10.16
C PHE A 106 0.22 0.46 9.42
N PHE A 107 1.49 0.08 9.29
CA PHE A 107 1.88 -1.24 8.82
C PHE A 107 2.24 -2.13 10.00
N SER A 108 1.40 -3.12 10.30
CA SER A 108 1.66 -4.04 11.41
C SER A 108 2.59 -5.19 11.06
N ASP A 109 2.71 -5.50 9.76
CA ASP A 109 3.55 -6.55 9.19
C ASP A 109 3.97 -6.09 7.79
N ALA A 110 5.26 -5.81 7.58
CA ALA A 110 5.80 -5.17 6.38
C ALA A 110 7.13 -5.78 5.89
N GLU A 111 7.38 -7.08 6.15
CA GLU A 111 8.65 -7.79 5.86
C GLU A 111 9.23 -7.62 4.44
N GLU A 112 8.40 -7.45 3.41
CA GLU A 112 8.84 -7.22 2.04
C GLU A 112 8.06 -6.08 1.39
N THR A 113 8.07 -4.92 2.04
CA THR A 113 7.27 -3.76 1.64
C THR A 113 8.09 -2.62 1.03
N MET A 114 7.53 -1.97 0.01
CA MET A 114 8.17 -0.90 -0.78
C MET A 114 9.44 -1.35 -1.49
N TRP A 115 9.37 -2.46 -2.22
CA TRP A 115 10.52 -2.97 -2.97
C TRP A 115 10.53 -2.47 -4.40
N THR A 116 11.67 -1.92 -4.84
CA THR A 116 11.91 -1.39 -6.18
C THR A 116 10.87 -0.32 -6.57
N CYS A 117 10.55 0.58 -5.65
CA CYS A 117 9.58 1.65 -5.86
C CYS A 117 10.28 3.01 -6.07
N GLU A 118 9.58 3.98 -6.66
CA GLU A 118 10.12 5.31 -6.97
C GLU A 118 9.15 6.41 -6.57
N ASP A 119 9.68 7.55 -6.13
CA ASP A 119 8.92 8.75 -5.76
C ASP A 119 7.91 8.46 -4.63
N ILE A 120 8.45 8.29 -3.42
CA ILE A 120 7.71 7.82 -2.25
C ILE A 120 7.65 8.95 -1.23
N THR A 121 6.45 9.33 -0.80
CA THR A 121 6.21 10.30 0.28
C THR A 121 5.42 9.63 1.40
N ILE A 122 5.96 9.67 2.62
CA ILE A 122 5.34 9.03 3.79
C ILE A 122 5.28 10.02 4.95
N LYS A 123 4.10 10.19 5.56
CA LYS A 123 3.89 11.07 6.70
C LYS A 123 3.11 10.39 7.82
N ASN A 124 3.43 10.73 9.07
CA ASN A 124 2.64 10.35 10.25
C ASN A 124 2.35 8.83 10.31
N THR A 125 3.35 8.00 10.00
CA THR A 125 3.16 6.57 9.72
C THR A 125 4.07 5.73 10.61
N GLU A 126 3.57 4.59 11.08
CA GLU A 126 4.37 3.58 11.76
C GLU A 126 4.48 2.31 10.90
N ILE A 127 5.69 1.77 10.81
CA ILE A 127 6.05 0.68 9.90
C ILE A 127 6.77 -0.41 10.69
N ASN A 128 6.16 -1.59 10.77
CA ASN A 128 6.75 -2.76 11.42
C ASN A 128 7.07 -3.82 10.38
N GLY A 129 8.34 -3.97 10.02
CA GLY A 129 8.78 -4.95 9.04
C GLY A 129 10.21 -4.76 8.59
N ASP A 130 10.83 -5.88 8.24
CA ASP A 130 12.20 -5.92 7.72
C ASP A 130 12.26 -5.45 6.26
N TYR A 131 13.46 -5.10 5.77
CA TYR A 131 13.76 -4.73 4.38
C TYR A 131 12.85 -3.64 3.79
N PHE A 132 12.30 -2.78 4.64
CA PHE A 132 11.43 -1.70 4.18
C PHE A 132 12.19 -0.79 3.20
N GLY A 133 11.61 -0.56 2.03
CA GLY A 133 12.18 0.35 1.05
C GLY A 133 13.30 -0.23 0.18
N LYS A 134 13.49 -1.55 0.16
CA LYS A 134 14.58 -2.20 -0.60
C LYS A 134 14.62 -1.77 -2.07
N ASP A 135 15.79 -1.42 -2.59
CA ASP A 135 16.05 -1.01 -3.98
C ASP A 135 15.16 0.15 -4.48
N SER A 136 14.59 0.94 -3.57
CA SER A 136 13.70 2.05 -3.89
C SER A 136 14.43 3.37 -4.02
N SER A 137 13.80 4.37 -4.62
CA SER A 137 14.45 5.67 -4.82
C SER A 137 13.52 6.86 -4.66
N ASN A 138 14.12 8.00 -4.30
CA ASN A 138 13.43 9.27 -4.06
C ASN A 138 12.39 9.12 -2.94
N ILE A 139 12.87 8.86 -1.73
CA ILE A 139 12.04 8.60 -0.56
C ILE A 139 12.06 9.83 0.34
N TYR A 140 10.90 10.41 0.60
CA TYR A 140 10.71 11.45 1.61
C TYR A 140 9.85 10.91 2.74
N MET A 141 10.33 11.02 3.97
CA MET A 141 9.59 10.64 5.18
C MET A 141 9.56 11.77 6.20
N GLU A 142 8.42 11.97 6.84
CA GLU A 142 8.23 12.99 7.87
C GLU A 142 7.35 12.45 9.00
N ASN A 143 7.83 12.51 10.25
CA ASN A 143 7.11 11.95 11.40
C ASN A 143 6.79 10.45 11.21
N VAL A 144 7.84 9.65 10.93
CA VAL A 144 7.72 8.21 10.65
C VAL A 144 8.53 7.39 11.63
N ARG A 145 7.92 6.32 12.15
CA ARG A 145 8.60 5.32 12.97
C ARG A 145 8.73 4.02 12.19
N VAL A 146 9.94 3.48 12.11
CA VAL A 146 10.20 2.18 11.49
C VAL A 146 10.82 1.24 12.52
N MET A 147 10.26 0.04 12.66
CA MET A 147 10.80 -1.06 13.44
C MET A 147 11.00 -2.27 12.53
N GLY A 148 12.25 -2.69 12.36
CA GLY A 148 12.60 -3.81 11.48
C GLY A 148 14.03 -3.71 10.98
N ASN A 149 14.58 -4.81 10.50
CA ASN A 149 15.98 -4.95 10.10
C ASN A 149 16.22 -4.58 8.63
N TYR A 150 17.43 -4.13 8.30
CA TYR A 150 17.88 -3.91 6.92
C TYR A 150 17.04 -2.89 6.14
N VAL A 151 16.61 -1.83 6.82
CA VAL A 151 15.80 -0.77 6.21
C VAL A 151 16.63 -0.06 5.14
N PHE A 152 16.02 0.20 3.98
CA PHE A 152 16.63 0.91 2.84
C PHE A 152 17.79 0.19 2.13
N ASP A 153 17.90 -1.14 2.25
CA ASP A 153 18.91 -1.91 1.50
C ASP A 153 18.83 -1.63 -0.03
N GLY A 154 19.90 -1.07 -0.58
CA GLY A 154 20.00 -0.70 -2.01
C GLY A 154 19.19 0.54 -2.41
N ALA A 155 18.60 1.26 -1.46
CA ALA A 155 17.81 2.46 -1.75
C ALA A 155 18.69 3.70 -1.98
N LYS A 156 18.13 4.73 -2.62
CA LYS A 156 18.83 5.98 -2.95
C LYS A 156 17.95 7.21 -2.83
N ASN A 157 18.58 8.37 -2.56
CA ASN A 157 17.92 9.67 -2.42
C ASN A 157 16.82 9.66 -1.34
N ILE A 158 17.23 9.52 -0.09
CA ILE A 158 16.34 9.40 1.06
C ILE A 158 16.45 10.65 1.93
N VAL A 159 15.29 11.23 2.28
CA VAL A 159 15.18 12.38 3.17
C VAL A 159 14.23 12.01 4.31
N CYS A 160 14.74 12.00 5.53
CA CYS A 160 13.97 11.67 6.73
C CYS A 160 13.93 12.88 7.68
N LYS A 161 12.73 13.34 8.05
CA LYS A 161 12.53 14.41 9.03
C LYS A 161 11.71 13.89 10.21
N ASN A 162 12.20 14.11 11.43
CA ASN A 162 11.52 13.65 12.65
C ASN A 162 11.16 12.15 12.59
N CYS A 163 12.09 11.33 12.11
CA CYS A 163 11.90 9.88 11.98
C CYS A 163 12.71 9.12 13.03
N SER A 164 12.23 7.96 13.44
CA SER A 164 12.94 7.05 14.32
C SER A 164 13.03 5.66 13.72
N PHE A 165 14.23 5.07 13.70
CA PHE A 165 14.49 3.75 13.16
C PHE A 165 15.00 2.84 14.28
N VAL A 166 14.27 1.78 14.56
CA VAL A 166 14.72 0.68 15.42
C VAL A 166 15.06 -0.48 14.50
N SER A 167 16.32 -0.52 14.08
CA SER A 167 16.83 -1.47 13.09
C SER A 167 18.21 -1.96 13.48
N LYS A 168 18.53 -3.20 13.12
CA LYS A 168 19.91 -3.70 13.21
C LYS A 168 20.84 -2.93 12.25
N ASP A 169 20.40 -2.73 11.02
CA ASP A 169 21.13 -2.05 9.94
C ASP A 169 20.18 -1.14 9.15
N ALA A 170 20.58 0.09 8.89
CA ALA A 170 19.87 1.04 8.04
C ALA A 170 20.86 1.67 7.07
N PHE A 171 20.57 1.60 5.76
CA PHE A 171 21.48 2.00 4.67
C PHE A 171 21.20 3.41 4.14
#